data_AF-A0A431LFK9-F1
#
_entry.id   AF-A0A431LFK9-F1
#
_cell.length_a   1.000
_cell.length_b   1.000
_cell.length_c   1.000
_cell.angle_alpha   90.00
_cell.angle_beta   90.00
_cell.angle_gamma   90.00
#
_symmetry.space_group_name_H-M   'P 1'
#
loop_
_entity.id
_entity.type
_entity.pdbx_description
1 polymer ?
#
loop_
_entity_poly.entity_id
_entity_poly.type
_entity_poly.pdbx_seq_one_letter_code
_entity_poly.pdbx_strand_id
1 'polypeptide(L)' 'MRRLKQSNGIRDDILRLHRMAHTVINGAPLSEPYKEDLWEAAAALVEELQSVARACCDIADAIQPLADLEPHLED' A
#
# COMPACT_ATOMS: atom_id res chain seq x y z
N MET A 1 8.16 7.14 -2.94
CA MET A 1 6.88 7.57 -2.31
C MET A 1 6.02 8.49 -3.21
N ARG A 2 6.07 8.35 -4.54
CA ARG A 2 5.42 9.31 -5.47
C ARG A 2 3.89 9.12 -5.60
N ARG A 3 3.35 7.94 -5.25
CA ARG A 3 1.93 7.58 -5.46
C ARG A 3 0.98 7.83 -4.29
N LEU A 4 1.48 7.95 -3.05
CA LEU A 4 0.64 8.34 -1.89
C LEU A 4 -0.01 9.73 -2.05
N LYS A 5 0.46 10.52 -3.03
CA LYS A 5 -0.02 11.89 -3.32
C LYS A 5 -0.93 12.00 -4.55
N GLN A 6 -1.11 10.94 -5.35
CA GLN A 6 -1.94 11.02 -6.55
C GLN A 6 -3.36 10.51 -6.25
N SER A 7 -4.35 11.25 -6.74
CA SER A 7 -5.79 11.07 -6.47
C SER A 7 -6.38 9.71 -6.86
N ASN A 8 -5.62 8.88 -7.60
CA ASN A 8 -5.92 7.48 -7.87
C ASN A 8 -4.85 6.59 -7.20
N GLY A 9 -4.85 6.54 -5.87
CA GLY A 9 -3.79 5.91 -5.07
C GLY A 9 -3.97 4.41 -4.83
N ILE A 10 -3.25 3.88 -3.84
CA ILE A 10 -3.25 2.47 -3.37
C ILE A 10 -4.66 1.90 -3.21
N ARG A 11 -5.63 2.71 -2.77
CA ARG A 11 -7.04 2.29 -2.65
C ARG A 11 -7.62 1.79 -3.97
N ASP A 12 -7.37 2.52 -5.06
CA ASP A 12 -7.93 2.19 -6.37
C ASP A 12 -7.28 0.93 -6.92
N ASP A 13 -5.99 0.73 -6.66
CA ASP A 13 -5.27 -0.49 -7.00
C ASP A 13 -5.83 -1.71 -6.23
N ILE A 14 -6.12 -1.55 -4.93
CA ILE A 14 -6.78 -2.59 -4.13
C ILE A 14 -8.19 -2.90 -4.66
N LEU A 15 -9.00 -1.88 -4.93
CA LEU A 15 -10.36 -2.06 -5.46
C LEU A 15 -10.36 -2.67 -6.85
N ARG A 16 -9.35 -2.36 -7.67
CA ARG A 16 -9.14 -2.96 -8.97
C ARG A 16 -8.76 -4.43 -8.83
N LEU A 17 -7.80 -4.77 -7.98
CA LEU A 17 -7.42 -6.14 -7.67
C LEU A 17 -8.59 -6.96 -7.13
N HIS A 18 -9.39 -6.38 -6.24
CA HIS A 18 -10.60 -7.00 -5.73
C HIS A 18 -11.57 -7.37 -6.86
N ARG A 19 -11.84 -6.45 -7.79
CA ARG A 19 -12.70 -6.71 -8.94
C ARG A 19 -12.15 -7.81 -9.84
N MET A 20 -10.85 -7.77 -10.14
CA MET A 20 -10.19 -8.80 -10.95
C MET A 20 -10.30 -10.19 -10.28
N ALA A 21 -10.01 -10.28 -8.99
CA ALA A 21 -10.14 -11.52 -8.22
C ALA A 21 -11.59 -12.00 -8.16
N HIS A 22 -12.55 -11.10 -8.00
CA HIS A 22 -13.97 -11.44 -7.98
C HIS A 22 -14.46 -11.98 -9.33
N THR A 23 -13.92 -11.49 -10.45
CA THR A 23 -14.18 -12.10 -11.77
C THR A 23 -13.56 -13.48 -11.89
N VAL A 24 -12.29 -13.66 -11.50
CA VAL A 24 -11.59 -14.95 -11.63
C VAL A 24 -12.18 -16.02 -10.72
N ILE A 25 -12.50 -15.67 -9.47
CA ILE A 25 -12.94 -16.62 -8.45
C ILE A 25 -14.45 -16.86 -8.51
N ASN A 26 -15.24 -15.80 -8.66
CA ASN A 26 -16.70 -15.87 -8.57
C ASN A 26 -17.41 -15.78 -9.93
N GLY A 27 -16.68 -15.67 -11.04
CA GLY A 27 -17.26 -15.58 -12.38
C GLY A 27 -18.02 -14.28 -12.65
N ALA A 28 -17.75 -13.21 -11.89
CA ALA A 28 -18.42 -11.93 -12.11
C ALA A 28 -18.05 -11.32 -13.48
N PRO A 29 -19.01 -10.68 -14.18
CA PRO A 29 -18.77 -10.12 -15.49
C PRO A 29 -17.68 -9.05 -15.46
N LEU A 30 -16.81 -9.07 -16.46
CA LEU A 30 -15.79 -8.04 -16.67
C LEU A 30 -16.50 -6.71 -16.95
N SER A 31 -16.34 -5.74 -16.04
CA SER A 31 -16.86 -4.39 -16.29
C SER A 31 -16.07 -3.68 -17.40
N GLU A 32 -14.77 -3.93 -17.48
CA GLU A 32 -13.85 -3.39 -18.50
C GLU A 32 -12.69 -4.37 -18.74
N PRO A 33 -12.07 -4.38 -19.93
CA PRO A 33 -10.85 -5.17 -20.16
C PRO A 33 -9.71 -4.66 -19.28
N TYR A 34 -9.09 -5.55 -18.51
CA TYR A 34 -7.89 -5.22 -17.74
C TYR A 34 -6.68 -5.10 -18.66
N LYS A 35 -5.83 -4.10 -18.43
CA LYS A 35 -4.58 -3.89 -19.19
C LYS A 35 -3.42 -4.81 -18.78
N GLU A 36 -3.49 -5.37 -17.58
CA GLU A 36 -2.45 -6.22 -16.99
C GLU A 36 -3.10 -7.43 -16.33
N ASP A 37 -2.34 -8.50 -16.16
CA ASP A 37 -2.84 -9.74 -15.56
C ASP A 37 -2.98 -9.62 -14.03
N LEU A 38 -3.86 -10.43 -13.45
CA LEU A 38 -4.16 -10.43 -12.00
C LEU A 38 -2.89 -10.61 -11.14
N TRP A 39 -2.03 -11.56 -11.50
CA TRP A 39 -0.81 -11.81 -10.73
C TRP A 39 0.21 -10.69 -10.87
N GLU A 40 0.29 -10.02 -12.02
CA GLU A 40 1.20 -8.88 -12.24
C GLU A 40 0.74 -7.68 -11.41
N ALA A 41 -0.56 -7.35 -11.46
CA ALA A 41 -1.17 -6.31 -10.64
C ALA A 41 -0.93 -6.58 -9.14
N ALA A 42 -1.11 -7.83 -8.71
CA ALA A 42 -0.91 -8.22 -7.32
C ALA A 42 0.55 -8.10 -6.88
N ALA A 43 1.48 -8.59 -7.70
CA ALA A 43 2.90 -8.52 -7.40
C ALA A 43 3.39 -7.06 -7.31
N ALA A 44 2.98 -6.21 -8.25
CA ALA A 44 3.32 -4.79 -8.25
C ALA A 44 2.78 -4.07 -6.99
N LEU A 45 1.53 -4.32 -6.61
CA LEU A 45 0.97 -3.72 -5.40
C LEU A 45 1.67 -4.21 -4.13
N VAL A 46 2.01 -5.49 -4.04
CA VAL A 46 2.76 -6.05 -2.91
C VAL A 46 4.14 -5.37 -2.79
N GLU A 47 4.88 -5.24 -3.89
CA GLU A 47 6.19 -4.58 -3.90
C GLU A 47 6.08 -3.12 -3.42
N GLU A 48 5.07 -2.40 -3.91
CA GLU A 48 4.83 -1.02 -3.52
C GLU A 48 4.47 -0.89 -2.04
N LEU A 49 3.56 -1.72 -1.53
CA LEU A 49 3.17 -1.72 -0.11
C LEU A 49 4.36 -2.04 0.80
N GLN A 50 5.18 -3.00 0.42
CA GLN A 50 6.41 -3.31 1.17
C GLN A 50 7.40 -2.15 1.14
N SER A 51 7.51 -1.44 0.01
CA SER A 51 8.35 -0.24 -0.11
C SER A 51 7.87 0.89 0.80
N VAL A 52 6.55 1.10 0.87
CA VAL A 52 5.94 2.06 1.79
C VAL A 52 6.17 1.66 3.24
N ALA A 53 5.97 0.38 3.59
CA ALA A 53 6.20 -0.12 4.93
C ALA A 53 7.65 0.11 5.39
N ARG A 54 8.64 -0.23 4.54
CA ARG A 54 10.06 0.03 4.82
C ARG A 54 10.31 1.51 5.05
N ALA A 55 9.81 2.39 4.18
CA ALA A 55 9.98 3.83 4.35
C ALA A 55 9.33 4.35 5.65
N CYS A 56 8.17 3.81 6.04
CA CYS A 56 7.55 4.16 7.32
C CYS A 56 8.40 3.72 8.52
N CYS A 57 8.99 2.52 8.48
CA CYS A 57 9.93 2.05 9.50
C CYS A 57 11.16 2.96 9.56
N ASP A 58 11.80 3.25 8.42
CA ASP A 58 12.98 4.13 8.36
C ASP A 58 12.68 5.53 8.94
N ILE A 59 11.50 6.07 8.66
CA ILE A 59 11.04 7.35 9.21
C ILE A 59 10.81 7.25 10.72
N ALA A 60 10.18 6.17 11.19
CA ALA A 60 9.94 5.95 12.61
C ALA A 60 11.27 5.85 13.37
N ASP A 61 12.22 5.07 12.87
CA ASP A 61 13.56 4.92 13.45
C ASP A 61 14.31 6.26 13.48
N ALA A 62 14.16 7.10 12.45
CA ALA A 62 14.76 8.43 12.42
C ALA A 62 14.12 9.41 13.42
N ILE A 63 12.84 9.23 13.76
CA ILE A 63 12.09 10.07 14.70
C ILE A 63 12.22 9.57 16.14
N GLN A 64 12.50 8.28 16.36
CA GLN A 64 12.60 7.67 17.69
C GLN A 64 13.48 8.45 18.68
N PRO A 65 14.66 9.00 18.30
CA PRO A 65 15.47 9.80 19.21
C PRO A 65 14.77 11.05 19.75
N LEU A 66 13.80 11.60 19.01
CA LEU A 66 12.99 12.73 19.48
C LEU A 66 11.95 12.30 20.51
N ALA A 67 11.41 11.08 20.37
CA ALA A 67 10.53 10.50 21.38
C ALA A 67 11.30 10.20 22.68
N ASP A 68 12.56 9.77 22.56
CA ASP A 68 13.44 9.47 23.70
C ASP A 68 13.86 10.73 24.49
N LEU A 69 13.59 11.94 23.98
CA LEU A 69 13.76 13.19 24.72
C LEU A 69 12.66 13.42 25.77
N GLU A 70 11.78 12.44 26.01
CA GLU A 70 10.74 12.53 27.04
C GLU A 70 11.37 12.92 28.40
N PRO A 71 10.97 14.05 28.99
CA PRO A 71 11.52 14.48 30.27
C PRO A 71 11.11 13.48 31.34
N HIS A 72 12.11 12.86 31.96
CA HIS A 72 11.90 12.02 33.13
C HIS A 72 11.64 12.98 34.28
N LEU A 73 10.38 13.14 34.68
CA LEU A 73 10.04 13.86 35.90
C LEU A 73 10.65 13.05 37.07
N GLU A 74 11.82 13.48 37.54
CA GLU A 74 12.33 13.05 38.85
C GLU A 74 11.42 13.70 39.91
N ASP A 75 10.76 12.86 40.73
CA ASP A 75 9.96 13.26 41.90
C ASP A 75 10.84 13.89 43.01
#